data_AF-X1Q8R2-F1
#
_entry.id   AF-X1Q8R2-F1
#
_cell.length_a   1.000
_cell.length_b   1.000
_cell.length_c   1.000
_cell.angle_alpha   90.00
_cell.angle_beta   90.00
_cell.angle_gamma   90.00
#
_symmetry.space_group_name_H-M   'P 1'
#
loop_
_entity.id
_entity.type
_entity.pdbx_description
1 polymer ?
#
loop_
_entity_poly.entity_id
_entity_poly.type
_entity_poly.pdbx_seq_one_letter_code
_entity_poly.pdbx_strand_id
1 'polypeptide(L)'
;REPVGKIPFPIFRVAYSDHSSWDMAWLRIDYNGNGFDAFVTDANLGRARVSHKVSSLPEPEKWTHFALTWDETKGIRFYLDGKLVGQKDTTAVFYAGLDQFGPHSRIISPYQVQSLYNFQRGGDIDEICIYDRMLPAEKIALLAEGKLVTGLKPLTRDLNDSTARDEWLLRYGWNRPGDVPPYLSGSTTTVRKVEIHDVYDIKQWFWKGTDGIRETT
;
A
#
# COMPACT_ATOMS: atom_id res chain seq x y z
N ARG A 1 4.58 22.07 -22.68
CA ARG A 1 5.04 20.89 -21.91
C ARG A 1 5.70 19.88 -22.87
N GLU A 2 6.70 19.11 -22.45
CA GLU A 2 7.39 18.13 -23.32
C GLU A 2 6.57 16.84 -23.50
N PRO A 3 6.59 16.19 -24.68
CA PRO A 3 5.97 14.87 -24.86
C PRO A 3 6.50 13.82 -23.87
N VAL A 4 5.65 12.86 -23.53
CA VAL A 4 6.08 11.67 -22.80
C VAL A 4 6.93 10.81 -23.75
N GLY A 5 8.19 10.58 -23.40
CA GLY A 5 9.11 9.74 -24.17
C GLY A 5 9.08 8.28 -23.73
N LYS A 6 10.18 7.56 -23.97
CA LYS A 6 10.36 6.16 -23.50
C LYS A 6 11.01 6.06 -22.11
N ILE A 7 11.51 7.17 -21.57
CA ILE A 7 12.21 7.20 -20.29
C ILE A 7 11.16 7.02 -19.17
N PRO A 8 11.27 5.99 -18.32
CA PRO A 8 10.39 5.81 -17.18
C PRO A 8 10.51 6.96 -16.18
N PHE A 9 9.45 7.29 -15.45
CA PHE A 9 9.50 8.29 -14.37
C PHE A 9 8.38 8.06 -13.35
N PRO A 10 8.60 8.47 -12.08
CA PRO A 10 7.55 8.43 -11.07
C PRO A 10 6.47 9.49 -11.31
N ILE A 11 5.21 9.11 -11.09
CA ILE A 11 4.08 10.03 -11.11
C ILE A 11 3.71 10.38 -9.66
N PHE A 12 3.36 9.37 -8.86
CA PHE A 12 2.96 9.53 -7.47
C PHE A 12 3.55 8.45 -6.57
N ARG A 13 3.92 8.83 -5.34
CA ARG A 13 4.39 7.89 -4.31
C ARG A 13 3.82 8.22 -2.94
N VAL A 14 3.63 7.16 -2.15
CA VAL A 14 3.36 7.24 -0.72
C VAL A 14 4.46 6.46 -0.01
N ALA A 15 5.16 7.09 0.92
CA ALA A 15 6.15 6.46 1.79
C ALA A 15 5.47 5.69 2.93
N TYR A 16 6.24 4.85 3.63
CA TYR A 16 5.83 4.37 4.94
C TYR A 16 6.91 4.65 5.98
N SER A 17 6.49 4.82 7.24
CA SER A 17 7.32 5.23 8.39
C SER A 17 8.17 4.10 8.95
N ASP A 18 7.74 2.86 8.76
CA ASP A 18 8.21 1.71 9.53
C ASP A 18 9.23 0.88 8.75
N HIS A 19 10.27 1.53 8.20
CA HIS A 19 11.33 0.85 7.46
C HIS A 19 12.71 1.44 7.65
N SER A 20 13.73 0.59 7.49
CA SER A 20 15.14 1.00 7.43
C SER A 20 15.65 1.24 6.01
N SER A 21 14.93 0.82 4.96
CA SER A 21 15.29 1.15 3.57
C SER A 21 14.88 2.57 3.19
N TRP A 22 15.85 3.29 2.65
CA TRP A 22 15.74 4.62 2.07
C TRP A 22 14.85 4.72 0.82
N ASP A 23 14.58 3.62 0.11
CA ASP A 23 13.88 3.67 -1.18
C ASP A 23 12.51 2.98 -1.21
N MET A 24 12.00 2.53 -0.06
CA MET A 24 10.72 1.82 -0.01
C MET A 24 9.54 2.78 0.04
N ALA A 25 8.48 2.40 -0.65
CA ALA A 25 7.25 3.18 -0.75
C ALA A 25 6.08 2.21 -0.63
N TRP A 26 5.04 2.64 0.06
CA TRP A 26 3.78 1.93 0.20
C TRP A 26 3.04 1.83 -1.14
N LEU A 27 2.76 2.99 -1.75
CA LEU A 27 2.00 3.11 -2.98
C LEU A 27 2.85 3.76 -4.06
N ARG A 28 2.75 3.27 -5.29
CA ARG A 28 3.32 3.94 -6.46
C ARG A 28 2.38 3.95 -7.64
N ILE A 29 2.49 5.01 -8.43
CA ILE A 29 2.11 5.06 -9.84
C ILE A 29 3.35 5.57 -10.59
N ASP A 30 3.85 4.78 -11.52
CA ASP A 30 5.03 5.09 -12.33
C ASP A 30 4.69 4.94 -13.82
N TYR A 31 5.24 5.80 -14.68
CA TYR A 31 5.30 5.56 -16.11
C TYR A 31 6.49 4.65 -16.43
N ASN A 32 6.26 3.56 -17.17
CA ASN A 32 7.28 2.52 -17.41
C ASN A 32 7.89 2.54 -18.82
N GLY A 33 7.64 3.60 -19.59
CA GLY A 33 8.15 3.75 -20.97
C GLY A 33 7.18 3.27 -22.05
N ASN A 34 6.14 2.50 -21.72
CA ASN A 34 5.09 2.05 -22.65
C ASN A 34 3.67 2.08 -22.04
N GLY A 35 3.52 2.68 -20.85
CA GLY A 35 2.31 2.62 -20.06
C GLY A 35 2.59 2.91 -18.59
N PHE A 36 1.73 2.42 -17.72
CA PHE A 36 1.75 2.75 -16.30
C PHE A 36 1.78 1.49 -15.45
N ASP A 37 2.59 1.52 -14.40
CA ASP A 37 2.56 0.53 -13.34
C ASP A 37 2.03 1.18 -12.07
N ALA A 38 1.17 0.46 -11.36
CA ALA A 38 0.68 0.88 -10.07
C ALA A 38 0.68 -0.28 -9.08
N PHE A 39 1.07 -0.02 -7.84
CA PHE A 39 1.07 -1.05 -6.81
C PHE A 39 0.91 -0.48 -5.41
N VAL A 40 0.45 -1.35 -4.51
CA VAL A 40 0.60 -1.21 -3.06
C VAL A 40 1.49 -2.34 -2.53
N THR A 41 2.31 -2.03 -1.54
CA THR A 41 3.23 -2.99 -0.91
C THR A 41 3.42 -2.64 0.56
N ASP A 42 3.63 -3.65 1.40
CA ASP A 42 3.93 -3.45 2.82
C ASP A 42 5.42 -3.62 3.14
N ALA A 43 5.76 -3.47 4.44
CA ALA A 43 7.12 -3.64 4.94
C ALA A 43 7.66 -5.07 4.79
N ASN A 44 6.78 -6.07 4.65
CA ASN A 44 7.15 -7.48 4.40
C ASN A 44 7.24 -7.82 2.91
N LEU A 45 7.19 -6.82 2.02
CA LEU A 45 7.17 -6.98 0.56
C LEU A 45 5.94 -7.73 0.02
N GLY A 46 4.88 -7.87 0.82
CA GLY A 46 3.57 -8.29 0.35
C GLY A 46 3.03 -7.24 -0.62
N ARG A 47 2.79 -7.62 -1.88
CA ARG A 47 2.53 -6.67 -2.98
C ARG A 47 1.34 -7.05 -3.86
N ALA A 48 0.46 -6.08 -4.09
CA ALA A 48 -0.50 -6.10 -5.20
C ALA A 48 -0.11 -5.08 -6.26
N ARG A 49 0.05 -5.53 -7.50
CA ARG A 49 0.48 -4.72 -8.64
C ARG A 49 -0.46 -4.92 -9.82
N VAL A 50 -0.65 -3.85 -10.57
CA VAL A 50 -1.27 -3.83 -11.89
C VAL A 50 -0.37 -3.06 -12.85
N SER A 51 -0.38 -3.51 -14.11
CA SER A 51 0.36 -2.90 -15.21
C SER A 51 -0.63 -2.63 -16.34
N HIS A 52 -0.61 -1.41 -16.87
CA HIS A 52 -1.46 -1.00 -17.98
C HIS A 52 -0.59 -0.50 -19.12
N LYS A 53 -0.65 -1.17 -20.27
CA LYS A 53 -0.01 -0.71 -21.50
C LYS A 53 -0.97 0.21 -22.25
N VAL A 54 -0.50 1.38 -22.65
CA VAL A 54 -1.29 2.32 -23.44
C VAL A 54 -1.03 2.14 -24.93
N SER A 55 -2.05 2.33 -25.76
CA SER A 55 -1.92 2.36 -27.23
C SER A 55 -1.33 3.68 -27.73
N SER A 56 -1.55 4.76 -26.99
CA SER A 56 -1.06 6.10 -27.28
C SER A 56 -0.67 6.79 -25.97
N LEU A 57 0.46 7.49 -25.97
CA LEU A 57 0.91 8.24 -24.81
C LEU A 57 0.04 9.50 -24.62
N PRO A 58 -0.19 9.95 -23.37
CA PRO A 58 -0.88 11.21 -23.14
C PRO A 58 -0.18 12.37 -23.83
N GLU A 59 -0.98 13.26 -24.42
CA GLU A 59 -0.46 14.49 -25.01
C GLU A 59 0.07 15.43 -23.92
N PRO A 60 1.17 16.17 -24.17
CA PRO A 60 1.81 17.01 -23.16
C PRO A 60 0.88 18.01 -22.48
N GLU A 61 -0.08 18.57 -23.23
CA GLU A 61 -0.99 19.62 -22.75
C GLU A 61 -2.30 19.06 -22.18
N LYS A 62 -2.53 17.75 -22.28
CA LYS A 62 -3.78 17.13 -21.82
C LYS A 62 -3.67 16.73 -20.35
N TRP A 63 -4.62 17.18 -19.53
CA TRP A 63 -4.82 16.65 -18.18
C TRP A 63 -5.20 15.18 -18.22
N THR A 64 -4.57 14.38 -17.37
CA THR A 64 -4.81 12.94 -17.25
C THR A 64 -5.19 12.65 -15.80
N HIS A 65 -6.36 12.05 -15.60
CA HIS A 65 -6.80 11.67 -14.26
C HIS A 65 -6.28 10.27 -13.90
N PHE A 66 -5.57 10.16 -12.78
CA PHE A 66 -5.08 8.89 -12.23
C PHE A 66 -5.80 8.57 -10.92
N ALA A 67 -6.32 7.35 -10.78
CA ALA A 67 -6.78 6.85 -9.48
C ALA A 67 -6.30 5.43 -9.24
N LEU A 68 -5.73 5.19 -8.07
CA LEU A 68 -5.39 3.86 -7.58
C LEU A 68 -6.19 3.58 -6.32
N THR A 69 -6.97 2.52 -6.32
CA THR A 69 -7.76 2.10 -5.16
C THR A 69 -7.34 0.71 -4.74
N TRP A 70 -7.34 0.43 -3.44
CA TRP A 70 -6.98 -0.86 -2.90
C TRP A 70 -7.81 -1.17 -1.65
N ASP A 71 -7.95 -2.45 -1.35
CA ASP A 71 -8.66 -2.99 -0.19
C ASP A 71 -8.09 -4.38 0.08
N GLU A 72 -7.76 -4.70 1.33
CA GLU A 72 -7.14 -5.97 1.71
C GLU A 72 -7.99 -7.20 1.37
N THR A 73 -9.30 -7.02 1.24
CA THR A 73 -10.26 -8.09 0.91
C THR A 73 -10.56 -8.20 -0.59
N LYS A 74 -10.27 -7.15 -1.37
CA LYS A 74 -10.60 -7.08 -2.82
C LYS A 74 -9.38 -6.95 -3.74
N GLY A 75 -8.23 -6.57 -3.21
CA GLY A 75 -7.01 -6.34 -3.97
C GLY A 75 -6.91 -4.90 -4.46
N ILE A 76 -6.51 -4.71 -5.72
CA ILE A 76 -6.14 -3.40 -6.28
C ILE A 76 -6.87 -3.14 -7.60
N ARG A 77 -7.19 -1.86 -7.86
CA ARG A 77 -7.77 -1.34 -9.10
C ARG A 77 -7.07 -0.05 -9.50
N PHE A 78 -6.73 0.07 -10.77
CA PHE A 78 -6.12 1.26 -11.34
C PHE A 78 -6.99 1.82 -12.45
N TYR A 79 -7.19 3.13 -12.41
CA TYR A 79 -8.07 3.88 -13.30
C TYR A 79 -7.31 5.01 -13.98
N LEU A 80 -7.60 5.20 -15.27
CA LEU A 80 -7.10 6.30 -16.09
C LEU A 80 -8.30 7.00 -16.72
N ASP A 81 -8.39 8.33 -16.59
CA ASP A 81 -9.51 9.13 -17.11
C ASP A 81 -10.89 8.55 -16.70
N GLY A 82 -10.99 8.11 -15.43
CA GLY A 82 -12.21 7.56 -14.83
C GLY A 82 -12.51 6.10 -15.21
N LYS A 83 -11.74 5.50 -16.12
CA LYS A 83 -11.96 4.14 -16.64
C LYS A 83 -11.05 3.13 -15.97
N LEU A 84 -11.58 1.96 -15.62
CA LEU A 84 -10.78 0.86 -15.09
C LEU A 84 -9.82 0.37 -16.19
N VAL A 85 -8.52 0.43 -15.93
CA VAL A 85 -7.47 0.04 -16.88
C VAL A 85 -6.63 -1.14 -16.42
N GLY A 86 -6.74 -1.52 -15.15
CA GLY A 86 -6.08 -2.70 -14.60
C GLY A 86 -6.66 -3.10 -13.25
N GLN A 87 -6.72 -4.40 -12.99
CA GLN A 87 -7.15 -4.94 -11.71
C GLN A 87 -6.38 -6.20 -11.35
N LYS A 88 -6.25 -6.43 -10.04
CA LYS A 88 -5.83 -7.72 -9.50
C LYS A 88 -6.65 -8.00 -8.24
N ASP A 89 -7.46 -9.05 -8.32
CA ASP A 89 -8.14 -9.60 -7.16
C ASP A 89 -7.17 -10.39 -6.31
N THR A 90 -7.10 -10.04 -5.04
CA THR A 90 -6.29 -10.74 -4.05
C THR A 90 -6.79 -10.38 -2.67
N THR A 91 -6.68 -11.33 -1.75
CA THR A 91 -6.71 -11.04 -0.33
C THR A 91 -5.26 -10.92 0.14
N ALA A 92 -4.93 -9.87 0.88
CA ALA A 92 -3.59 -9.65 1.39
C ALA A 92 -3.63 -8.77 2.63
N VAL A 93 -2.74 -9.03 3.59
CA VAL A 93 -2.48 -8.11 4.69
C VAL A 93 -1.40 -7.14 4.22
N PHE A 94 -1.72 -5.85 4.24
CA PHE A 94 -0.75 -4.81 3.97
C PHE A 94 -0.57 -3.99 5.25
N TYR A 95 0.56 -4.20 5.92
CA TYR A 95 0.84 -3.58 7.21
C TYR A 95 2.03 -2.61 7.12
N ALA A 96 1.73 -1.31 7.12
CA ALA A 96 2.73 -0.26 7.23
C ALA A 96 2.08 1.04 7.74
N GLY A 97 2.76 1.79 8.61
CA GLY A 97 2.40 3.18 8.90
C GLY A 97 2.67 4.07 7.68
N LEU A 98 1.66 4.78 7.17
CA LEU A 98 1.85 5.70 6.05
C LEU A 98 2.48 7.01 6.56
N ASP A 99 3.40 7.57 5.77
CA ASP A 99 4.11 8.81 6.14
C ASP A 99 3.83 9.92 5.12
N GLN A 100 4.70 10.11 4.14
CA GLN A 100 4.62 11.20 3.18
C GLN A 100 3.96 10.78 1.86
N PHE A 101 3.14 11.66 1.31
CA PHE A 101 2.70 11.62 -0.10
C PHE A 101 3.52 12.63 -0.90
N GLY A 102 3.99 12.25 -2.09
CA GLY A 102 4.62 13.21 -2.97
C GLY A 102 4.66 12.82 -4.45
N PRO A 103 4.47 13.81 -5.33
CA PRO A 103 4.50 13.62 -6.76
C PRO A 103 5.92 13.76 -7.33
N HIS A 104 6.17 13.12 -8.47
CA HIS A 104 7.40 13.28 -9.27
C HIS A 104 8.75 12.97 -8.57
N SER A 105 8.74 12.60 -7.29
CA SER A 105 9.95 12.25 -6.54
C SER A 105 10.33 10.79 -6.75
N ARG A 106 11.64 10.52 -6.93
CA ARG A 106 12.17 9.15 -6.92
C ARG A 106 12.27 8.61 -5.50
N ILE A 107 12.54 9.46 -4.52
CA ILE A 107 12.59 9.07 -3.10
C ILE A 107 11.73 10.05 -2.33
N ILE A 108 10.85 9.49 -1.50
CA ILE A 108 10.09 10.20 -0.49
C ILE A 108 10.05 9.29 0.74
N SER A 109 10.57 9.79 1.85
CA SER A 109 10.74 9.04 3.10
C SER A 109 11.06 9.98 4.26
N PRO A 110 10.93 9.52 5.52
CA PRO A 110 11.39 10.28 6.68
C PRO A 110 12.88 10.65 6.63
N TYR A 111 13.70 9.87 5.91
CA TYR A 111 15.14 10.06 5.82
C TYR A 111 15.53 11.11 4.77
N GLN A 112 14.80 11.16 3.65
CA GLN A 112 15.16 11.99 2.51
C GLN A 112 14.00 12.17 1.53
N VAL A 113 13.95 13.34 0.91
CA VAL A 113 13.18 13.61 -0.31
C VAL A 113 14.15 13.93 -1.45
N GLN A 114 14.05 13.20 -2.56
CA GLN A 114 14.95 13.37 -3.71
C GLN A 114 14.22 13.14 -5.04
N SER A 115 14.32 14.13 -5.93
CA SER A 115 13.84 14.06 -7.31
C SER A 115 14.97 13.80 -8.34
N LEU A 116 16.22 14.04 -7.95
CA LEU A 116 17.40 14.00 -8.84
C LEU A 116 17.98 12.59 -8.96
N TYR A 117 17.67 11.94 -10.09
CA TYR A 117 18.36 10.80 -10.72
C TYR A 117 18.13 10.96 -12.25
N ASN A 118 17.99 9.88 -13.01
CA ASN A 118 17.80 9.88 -14.47
C ASN A 118 16.40 10.38 -14.93
N PHE A 119 15.55 10.86 -14.01
CA PHE A 119 14.10 10.94 -14.19
C PHE A 119 13.52 12.34 -13.92
N GLN A 120 14.26 13.40 -14.25
CA GLN A 120 13.85 14.76 -13.95
C GLN A 120 12.71 15.20 -14.86
N ARG A 121 11.48 14.91 -14.43
CA ARG A 121 10.25 15.34 -15.11
C ARG A 121 9.29 15.93 -14.10
N GLY A 122 9.12 17.25 -14.18
CA GLY A 122 8.04 17.95 -13.49
C GLY A 122 6.71 17.76 -14.19
N GLY A 123 5.65 18.22 -13.54
CA GLY A 123 4.30 18.26 -14.06
C GLY A 123 3.45 19.14 -13.16
N ASP A 124 2.34 19.60 -13.70
CA ASP A 124 1.33 20.28 -12.90
C ASP A 124 0.38 19.24 -12.32
N ILE A 125 -0.11 19.51 -11.13
CA ILE A 125 -1.00 18.63 -10.38
C ILE A 125 -2.16 19.47 -9.89
N ASP A 126 -3.34 18.88 -9.97
CA ASP A 126 -4.56 19.51 -9.48
C ASP A 126 -5.43 18.45 -8.79
N GLU A 127 -6.27 18.90 -7.86
CA GLU A 127 -7.30 18.10 -7.18
C GLU A 127 -6.84 16.79 -6.53
N ILE A 128 -5.79 16.86 -5.69
CA ILE A 128 -5.33 15.70 -4.91
C ILE A 128 -6.39 15.31 -3.87
N CYS A 129 -6.93 14.11 -4.00
CA CYS A 129 -7.92 13.55 -3.09
C CYS A 129 -7.44 12.22 -2.48
N ILE A 130 -7.69 12.01 -1.18
CA ILE A 130 -7.40 10.75 -0.48
C ILE A 130 -8.69 10.29 0.21
N TYR A 131 -9.00 8.99 0.06
CA TYR A 131 -10.17 8.36 0.66
C TYR A 131 -9.74 7.25 1.61
N ASP A 132 -10.53 7.06 2.66
CA ASP A 132 -10.36 6.02 3.70
C ASP A 132 -10.78 4.61 3.24
N ARG A 133 -11.10 4.42 1.95
CA ARG A 133 -11.62 3.17 1.38
C ARG A 133 -11.42 3.06 -0.13
N MET A 134 -11.55 1.85 -0.67
CA MET A 134 -11.73 1.63 -2.10
C MET A 134 -13.05 2.24 -2.57
N LEU A 135 -12.98 3.29 -3.39
CA LEU A 135 -14.16 3.89 -4.00
C LEU A 135 -14.73 2.99 -5.12
N PRO A 136 -16.07 2.96 -5.27
CA PRO A 136 -16.72 2.36 -6.42
C PRO A 136 -16.34 3.04 -7.75
N ALA A 137 -16.37 2.30 -8.85
CA ALA A 137 -15.96 2.78 -10.17
C ALA A 137 -16.76 4.01 -10.64
N GLU A 138 -18.05 4.08 -10.32
CA GLU A 138 -18.90 5.22 -10.64
C GLU A 138 -18.47 6.51 -9.93
N LYS A 139 -17.92 6.40 -8.71
CA LYS A 139 -17.39 7.56 -7.98
C LYS A 139 -16.04 8.00 -8.55
N ILE A 140 -15.23 7.05 -9.03
CA ILE A 140 -13.99 7.35 -9.75
C ILE A 140 -14.26 8.07 -11.08
N ALA A 141 -15.30 7.66 -11.81
CA ALA A 141 -15.71 8.36 -13.04
C ALA A 141 -16.12 9.81 -12.77
N LEU A 142 -16.82 10.08 -11.67
CA LEU A 142 -17.16 11.45 -11.25
C LEU A 142 -15.92 12.29 -10.96
N LEU A 143 -14.93 11.74 -10.26
CA LEU A 143 -13.68 12.45 -9.95
C LEU A 143 -12.91 12.81 -11.22
N ALA A 144 -12.90 11.94 -12.23
CA ALA A 144 -12.27 12.22 -13.51
C ALA A 144 -12.93 13.36 -14.29
N GLU A 145 -14.18 13.68 -13.99
CA GLU A 145 -14.92 14.83 -14.52
C GLU A 145 -14.80 16.09 -13.65
N GLY A 146 -13.97 16.06 -12.59
CA GLY A 146 -13.83 17.17 -11.64
C GLY A 146 -15.02 17.33 -10.70
N LYS A 147 -15.83 16.29 -10.51
CA LYS A 147 -17.02 16.34 -9.63
C LYS A 147 -16.70 15.81 -8.24
N LEU A 148 -17.26 16.48 -7.23
CA LEU A 148 -17.15 16.06 -5.84
C LEU A 148 -17.86 14.71 -5.61
N VAL A 149 -17.18 13.83 -4.88
CA VAL A 149 -17.77 12.57 -4.40
C VAL A 149 -18.62 12.85 -3.17
N THR A 150 -19.93 12.64 -3.29
CA THR A 150 -20.89 12.79 -2.20
C THR A 150 -21.61 11.48 -1.89
N GLY A 151 -22.23 11.41 -0.71
CA GLY A 151 -23.06 10.27 -0.28
C GLY A 151 -22.26 9.06 0.19
N LEU A 152 -20.97 9.21 0.51
CA LEU A 152 -20.22 8.16 1.19
C LEU A 152 -20.76 8.01 2.62
N LYS A 153 -21.21 6.80 2.96
CA LYS A 153 -21.53 6.45 4.34
C LYS A 153 -20.25 6.39 5.18
N PRO A 154 -20.28 6.59 6.51
CA PRO A 154 -19.11 6.30 7.34
C PRO A 154 -18.60 4.87 7.13
N LEU A 155 -17.28 4.67 7.14
CA LEU A 155 -16.71 3.33 7.08
C LEU A 155 -16.87 2.71 8.48
N THR A 156 -17.74 1.72 8.61
CA THR A 156 -17.96 1.00 9.86
C THR A 156 -17.47 -0.43 9.71
N ARG A 157 -16.60 -0.88 10.62
CA ARG A 157 -16.18 -2.29 10.73
C ARG A 157 -16.87 -2.92 11.93
N ASP A 158 -17.53 -4.05 11.71
CA ASP A 158 -18.26 -4.80 12.73
C ASP A 158 -17.87 -6.28 12.64
N LEU A 159 -17.51 -6.91 13.76
CA LEU A 159 -17.15 -8.34 13.80
C LEU A 159 -18.36 -9.28 13.61
N ASN A 160 -19.59 -8.74 13.64
CA ASN A 160 -20.78 -9.47 13.22
C ASN A 160 -20.84 -9.65 11.69
N ASP A 161 -20.24 -8.74 10.93
CA ASP A 161 -20.06 -8.89 9.48
C ASP A 161 -18.95 -9.92 9.21
N SER A 162 -19.26 -10.94 8.41
CA SER A 162 -18.30 -12.02 8.16
C SER A 162 -17.05 -11.53 7.44
N THR A 163 -17.17 -10.58 6.51
CA THR A 163 -16.01 -10.09 5.75
C THR A 163 -15.07 -9.31 6.66
N ALA A 164 -15.59 -8.39 7.48
CA ALA A 164 -14.78 -7.64 8.44
C ALA A 164 -14.18 -8.55 9.53
N ARG A 165 -14.93 -9.57 10.00
CA ARG A 165 -14.40 -10.56 10.93
C ARG A 165 -13.27 -11.39 10.32
N ASP A 166 -13.44 -11.87 9.10
CA ASP A 166 -12.45 -12.72 8.44
C ASP A 166 -11.17 -11.93 8.09
N GLU A 167 -11.31 -10.66 7.67
CA GLU A 167 -10.18 -9.72 7.49
C GLU A 167 -9.41 -9.54 8.81
N TRP A 168 -10.13 -9.31 9.92
CA TRP A 168 -9.54 -9.14 11.24
C TRP A 168 -8.83 -10.41 11.70
N LEU A 169 -9.45 -11.58 11.59
CA LEU A 169 -8.82 -12.85 11.93
C LEU A 169 -7.56 -13.09 11.10
N LEU A 170 -7.59 -12.81 9.80
CA LEU A 170 -6.42 -12.93 8.92
C LEU A 170 -5.27 -12.03 9.38
N ARG A 171 -5.57 -10.77 9.72
CA ARG A 171 -4.57 -9.79 10.17
C ARG A 171 -3.80 -10.25 11.41
N TYR A 172 -4.45 -10.99 12.31
CA TYR A 172 -3.83 -11.51 13.53
C TYR A 172 -3.40 -12.99 13.43
N GLY A 173 -3.54 -13.62 12.25
CA GLY A 173 -3.17 -15.02 12.03
C GLY A 173 -4.15 -16.04 12.63
N TRP A 174 -5.36 -15.62 13.00
CA TRP A 174 -6.41 -16.43 13.62
C TRP A 174 -7.41 -17.00 12.61
N ASN A 175 -7.05 -16.99 11.33
CA ASN A 175 -7.89 -17.42 10.23
C ASN A 175 -7.85 -18.94 9.98
N ARG A 176 -7.06 -19.71 10.74
CA ARG A 176 -6.97 -21.16 10.59
C ARG A 176 -8.05 -21.85 11.44
N PRO A 177 -8.72 -22.90 10.93
CA PRO A 177 -9.71 -23.65 11.69
C PRO A 177 -9.12 -24.21 13.00
N GLY A 178 -9.71 -23.86 14.13
CA GLY A 178 -9.29 -24.34 15.45
C GLY A 178 -8.02 -23.67 16.02
N ASP A 179 -7.45 -22.67 15.34
CA ASP A 179 -6.22 -21.97 15.74
C ASP A 179 -6.51 -20.54 16.25
N VAL A 180 -7.67 -20.37 16.92
CA VAL A 180 -8.03 -19.11 17.56
C VAL A 180 -7.39 -19.06 18.95
N PRO A 181 -6.94 -17.88 19.43
CA PRO A 181 -6.42 -17.76 20.78
C PRO A 181 -7.43 -18.25 21.82
N PRO A 182 -6.99 -18.92 22.89
CA PRO A 182 -7.89 -19.32 23.95
C PRO A 182 -8.54 -18.09 24.58
N TYR A 183 -9.84 -18.16 24.79
CA TYR A 183 -10.55 -17.12 25.53
C TYR A 183 -10.07 -17.08 26.98
N LEU A 184 -9.71 -15.89 27.46
CA LEU A 184 -9.26 -15.67 28.82
C LEU A 184 -10.48 -15.55 29.75
N SER A 185 -11.03 -16.69 30.17
CA SER A 185 -12.26 -16.77 30.97
C SER A 185 -12.11 -16.47 32.46
N GLY A 186 -10.89 -16.19 32.93
CA GLY A 186 -10.63 -15.89 34.34
C GLY A 186 -11.20 -14.54 34.74
N SER A 187 -11.66 -14.39 35.99
CA SER A 187 -12.06 -13.09 36.54
C SER A 187 -10.92 -12.08 36.58
N THR A 188 -9.68 -12.56 36.54
CA THR A 188 -8.44 -11.79 36.41
C THR A 188 -7.47 -12.52 35.48
N THR A 189 -6.85 -11.77 34.57
CA THR A 189 -5.73 -12.26 33.73
C THR A 189 -4.48 -11.44 34.05
N THR A 190 -3.35 -12.11 34.25
CA THR A 190 -2.04 -11.44 34.36
C THR A 190 -1.23 -11.69 33.09
N VAL A 191 -0.82 -10.60 32.43
CA VAL A 191 0.15 -10.65 31.34
C VAL A 191 1.52 -10.36 31.92
N ARG A 192 2.49 -11.27 31.74
CA ARG A 192 3.88 -11.07 32.15
C ARG A 192 4.75 -10.91 30.90
N LYS A 193 5.57 -9.86 30.87
CA LYS A 193 6.63 -9.75 29.87
C LYS A 193 7.65 -10.88 30.09
N VAL A 194 7.96 -11.61 29.03
CA VAL A 194 9.06 -12.57 29.02
C VAL A 194 10.25 -11.85 28.41
N GLU A 195 11.38 -11.78 29.11
CA GLU A 195 12.56 -11.07 28.62
C GLU A 195 13.28 -11.88 27.54
N ILE A 196 14.08 -11.21 26.71
CA ILE A 196 14.88 -11.87 25.66
C ILE A 196 15.84 -12.93 26.23
N HIS A 197 16.22 -12.80 27.50
CA HIS A 197 17.06 -13.77 28.22
C HIS A 197 16.30 -15.02 28.69
N ASP A 198 14.97 -15.00 28.65
CA ASP A 198 14.10 -16.08 29.15
C ASP A 198 13.52 -16.96 28.03
N VAL A 199 13.91 -16.75 26.77
CA VAL A 199 13.41 -17.49 25.61
C VAL A 199 14.53 -18.15 24.80
N TYR A 200 14.18 -19.21 24.07
CA TYR A 200 15.08 -19.91 23.15
C TYR A 200 14.36 -20.21 21.83
N ASP A 201 15.07 -20.11 20.71
CA ASP A 201 14.51 -20.35 19.39
C ASP A 201 14.17 -21.85 19.18
N ILE A 202 12.92 -22.14 18.81
CA ILE A 202 12.42 -23.54 18.72
C ILE A 202 12.68 -24.15 17.33
N LYS A 203 12.96 -23.35 16.28
CA LYS A 203 13.35 -23.85 14.93
C LYS A 203 14.28 -22.90 14.13
N GLN A 204 15.41 -23.49 13.73
CA GLN A 204 16.37 -23.17 12.65
C GLN A 204 17.10 -21.81 12.56
N TRP A 205 18.43 -21.97 12.42
CA TRP A 205 19.61 -21.07 12.41
C TRP A 205 19.64 -19.74 11.63
N PHE A 206 18.58 -19.31 10.94
CA PHE A 206 18.68 -18.15 10.03
C PHE A 206 18.41 -16.79 10.68
N TRP A 207 17.82 -16.75 11.87
CA TRP A 207 17.61 -15.52 12.63
C TRP A 207 18.12 -15.72 14.06
N LYS A 208 19.30 -15.17 14.36
CA LYS A 208 19.90 -15.20 15.69
C LYS A 208 19.28 -14.12 16.58
N GLY A 209 18.02 -14.31 16.95
CA GLY A 209 17.38 -13.45 17.94
C GLY A 209 17.76 -13.88 19.35
N THR A 210 17.66 -15.18 19.60
CA THR A 210 17.83 -15.80 20.93
C THR A 210 18.41 -17.21 20.80
N ASP A 211 19.59 -17.32 20.21
CA ASP A 211 20.28 -18.61 19.99
C ASP A 211 20.99 -19.16 21.24
N GLY A 212 20.96 -18.41 22.35
CA GLY A 212 21.56 -18.80 23.62
C GLY A 212 23.10 -18.79 23.63
N ILE A 213 23.73 -18.33 22.54
CA ILE A 213 25.19 -18.23 22.44
C ILE A 213 25.59 -16.83 22.91
N ARG A 214 26.42 -16.77 23.96
CA ARG A 214 27.03 -15.51 24.38
C ARG A 214 28.01 -15.05 23.30
N GLU A 215 27.72 -13.96 22.61
CA GLU A 215 28.71 -13.35 21.71
C GLU A 215 29.90 -12.88 22.54
N THR A 216 31.06 -13.48 22.31
CA THR A 216 32.32 -13.06 22.91
C THR A 216 32.81 -11.83 22.16
N THR A 217 32.80 -10.68 22.83
CA THR A 217 33.58 -9.49 22.45
C THR A 217 35.08 -9.76 22.50
#